data_AF-A0A3M1LNJ7-F1
#
_entry.id   AF-A0A3M1LNJ7-F1
#
_cell.length_a   1.000
_cell.length_b   1.000
_cell.length_c   1.000
_cell.angle_alpha   90.00
_cell.angle_beta   90.00
_cell.angle_gamma   90.00
#
_symmetry.space_group_name_H-M   'P 1'
#
loop_
_entity.id
_entity.type
_entity.pdbx_description
1 polymer ?
#
loop_
_entity_poly.entity_id
_entity_poly.type
_entity_poly.pdbx_seq_one_letter_code
_entity_poly.pdbx_strand_id
1 'polypeptide(L)'
;MSLVSEQRMREFRLFFNHTIHPELVRMDQRRRRLLRLIFVSAVLMAALLGAALYLDIFAFTLFLLAPLGFYISYLLWQVRIFRLSFKPRIVNLLLDFIDDAHNYGTLSYEPKKSIPLELFKRSRIFPDIKLAVYQGEDFIEGRIGDIHFQASELWAEYYSRVRNRLERLFRGFFLHAELQEPLRGSFLVLPRHRLPFFTRSVKQVTLAGGKCMDAFV
;
A
#
# COMPACT_ATOMS: atom_id res chain seq x y z
N MET A 1 -16.26 -3.33 -26.89
CA MET A 1 -15.41 -2.98 -25.74
C MET A 1 -15.79 -3.75 -24.45
N SER A 2 -17.05 -4.15 -24.25
CA SER A 2 -17.51 -4.93 -23.07
C SER A 2 -17.12 -6.42 -23.06
N LEU A 3 -16.95 -7.07 -24.22
CA LEU A 3 -16.64 -8.51 -24.28
C LEU A 3 -15.20 -8.84 -23.87
N VAL A 4 -14.25 -7.97 -24.21
CA VAL A 4 -12.83 -8.13 -23.84
C VAL A 4 -12.63 -7.91 -22.33
N SER A 5 -13.37 -6.98 -21.71
CA SER A 5 -13.32 -6.78 -20.26
C SER A 5 -13.90 -7.97 -19.50
N GLU A 6 -14.98 -8.58 -19.98
CA GLU A 6 -15.59 -9.78 -19.38
C GLU A 6 -14.69 -11.02 -19.48
N GLN A 7 -13.97 -11.20 -20.59
CA GLN A 7 -12.98 -12.27 -20.73
C GLN A 7 -11.79 -12.07 -19.80
N ARG A 8 -11.19 -10.88 -19.76
CA ARG A 8 -10.08 -10.58 -18.84
C ARG A 8 -10.48 -10.71 -17.36
N MET A 9 -11.69 -10.31 -16.99
CA MET A 9 -12.18 -10.51 -15.63
C MET A 9 -12.35 -11.99 -15.28
N ARG A 10 -12.71 -12.85 -16.24
CA ARG A 10 -12.77 -14.30 -16.04
C ARG A 10 -11.38 -14.92 -15.93
N GLU A 11 -10.44 -14.53 -16.77
CA GLU A 11 -9.02 -14.96 -16.68
C GLU A 11 -8.40 -14.55 -15.35
N PHE A 12 -8.60 -13.30 -14.92
CA PHE A 12 -8.16 -12.84 -13.60
C PHE A 12 -8.80 -13.64 -12.47
N ARG A 13 -10.10 -13.94 -12.53
CA ARG A 13 -10.78 -14.77 -11.52
C ARG A 13 -10.21 -16.20 -11.47
N LEU A 14 -9.92 -16.79 -12.62
CA LEU A 14 -9.32 -18.12 -12.71
C LEU A 14 -7.91 -18.13 -12.09
N PHE A 15 -7.07 -17.16 -12.46
CA PHE A 15 -5.73 -17.01 -11.89
C PHE A 15 -5.76 -16.72 -10.38
N PHE A 16 -6.64 -15.81 -9.95
CA PHE A 16 -6.82 -15.48 -8.55
C PHE A 16 -7.18 -16.72 -7.73
N ASN A 17 -8.11 -17.53 -8.22
CA ASN A 17 -8.53 -18.74 -7.54
C ASN A 17 -7.45 -19.83 -7.55
N HIS A 18 -6.63 -19.92 -8.59
CA HIS A 18 -5.66 -21.01 -8.73
C HIS A 18 -4.30 -20.73 -8.11
N THR A 19 -3.83 -19.47 -8.13
CA THR A 19 -2.47 -19.10 -7.72
C THR A 19 -2.47 -18.27 -6.44
N ILE A 20 -3.27 -17.20 -6.40
CA ILE A 20 -3.26 -16.25 -5.28
C ILE A 20 -4.01 -16.81 -4.07
N HIS A 21 -5.20 -17.37 -4.29
CA HIS A 21 -6.05 -17.90 -3.23
C HIS A 21 -5.38 -19.01 -2.40
N PRO A 22 -4.72 -20.06 -2.97
CA PRO A 22 -4.06 -21.06 -2.15
C PRO A 22 -2.88 -20.49 -1.34
N GLU A 23 -2.12 -19.53 -1.88
CA GLU A 23 -1.06 -18.84 -1.11
C GLU A 23 -1.67 -18.00 0.03
N LEU A 24 -2.76 -17.28 -0.22
CA LEU A 24 -3.50 -16.56 0.82
C LEU A 24 -4.03 -17.50 1.91
N VAL A 25 -4.56 -18.68 1.53
CA VAL A 25 -5.04 -19.70 2.47
C VAL A 25 -3.89 -20.29 3.29
N ARG A 26 -2.76 -20.63 2.66
CA ARG A 26 -1.53 -21.10 3.35
C ARG A 26 -1.04 -20.05 4.36
N MET A 27 -1.05 -18.78 3.96
CA MET A 27 -0.68 -17.66 4.82
C MET A 27 -1.66 -17.43 5.97
N ASP A 28 -2.96 -17.55 5.72
CA ASP A 28 -3.98 -17.43 6.77
C ASP A 28 -3.90 -18.59 7.78
N GLN A 29 -3.66 -19.82 7.32
CA GLN A 29 -3.43 -20.96 8.19
C GLN A 29 -2.22 -20.74 9.10
N ARG A 30 -1.10 -20.23 8.55
CA ARG A 30 0.09 -19.87 9.32
C ARG A 30 -0.21 -18.78 10.35
N ARG A 31 -0.95 -17.74 9.96
CA ARG A 31 -1.42 -16.67 10.86
C ARG A 31 -2.25 -17.23 12.01
N ARG A 32 -3.26 -18.05 11.71
CA ARG A 32 -4.13 -18.68 12.72
C ARG A 32 -3.35 -19.60 13.67
N ARG A 33 -2.36 -20.35 13.16
CA ARG A 33 -1.49 -21.19 14.00
C ARG A 33 -0.66 -20.36 14.96
N LEU A 34 -0.04 -19.27 14.49
CA LEU A 34 0.71 -18.35 15.35
C LEU A 34 -0.18 -17.70 16.42
N LEU A 35 -1.37 -17.22 16.03
CA LEU A 35 -2.33 -16.64 16.98
C LEU A 35 -2.81 -17.66 18.02
N ARG A 36 -3.07 -18.90 17.61
CA ARG A 36 -3.44 -19.99 18.54
C ARG A 36 -2.30 -20.31 19.51
N LEU A 37 -1.06 -20.39 19.04
CA LEU A 37 0.10 -20.62 19.89
C LEU A 37 0.31 -19.49 20.90
N ILE A 38 0.17 -18.23 20.46
CA ILE A 38 0.24 -17.05 21.35
C ILE A 38 -0.90 -17.07 22.38
N PHE A 39 -2.12 -17.44 21.97
CA PHE A 39 -3.26 -17.53 22.88
C PHE A 39 -3.05 -18.62 23.93
N VAL A 40 -2.65 -19.83 23.52
CA VAL A 40 -2.38 -20.93 24.44
C VAL A 40 -1.24 -20.60 25.39
N SER A 41 -0.15 -20.00 24.91
CA SER A 41 0.97 -19.60 25.77
C SER A 41 0.60 -18.47 26.73
N ALA A 42 -0.24 -17.51 26.31
CA ALA A 42 -0.75 -16.46 27.19
C ALA A 42 -1.67 -17.01 28.30
N VAL A 43 -2.56 -17.95 27.96
CA VAL A 43 -3.43 -18.62 28.94
C VAL A 43 -2.58 -19.41 29.93
N LEU A 44 -1.57 -20.15 29.46
CA LEU A 44 -0.66 -20.90 30.32
C LEU A 44 0.16 -19.97 31.23
N MET A 45 0.62 -18.83 30.71
CA MET A 45 1.31 -17.81 31.50
C MET A 45 0.41 -17.23 32.60
N ALA A 46 -0.85 -16.92 32.27
CA ALA A 46 -1.82 -16.43 33.24
C ALA A 46 -2.15 -17.48 34.32
N ALA A 47 -2.27 -18.76 33.93
CA ALA A 47 -2.50 -19.86 34.87
C ALA A 47 -1.33 -20.04 35.84
N LEU A 48 -0.08 -20.00 35.34
CA LEU A 48 1.12 -20.06 36.18
C LEU A 48 1.23 -18.87 37.14
N LEU A 49 0.91 -17.65 36.67
CA LEU A 49 0.85 -16.47 37.52
C LEU A 49 -0.22 -16.58 38.61
N GLY A 50 -1.42 -17.07 38.27
CA GLY A 50 -2.48 -17.32 39.24
C GLY A 50 -2.08 -18.34 40.31
N ALA A 51 -1.44 -19.44 39.90
CA ALA A 51 -0.91 -20.45 40.83
C ALA A 51 0.22 -19.91 41.71
N ALA A 52 1.09 -19.05 41.16
CA ALA A 52 2.16 -18.37 41.92
C ALA A 52 1.61 -17.56 43.09
N LEU A 53 0.58 -16.74 42.81
CA LEU A 53 -0.07 -15.89 43.80
C LEU A 53 -0.84 -16.70 44.85
N TYR A 54 -1.36 -17.87 44.49
CA TYR A 54 -2.10 -18.75 45.40
C TYR A 54 -1.18 -19.55 46.35
N LEU A 55 -0.03 -20.03 45.86
CA LEU A 55 0.88 -20.90 46.61
C LEU A 55 1.99 -20.13 47.35
N ASP A 56 2.17 -18.84 47.06
CA ASP A 56 3.23 -17.96 47.62
C ASP A 56 4.68 -18.44 47.35
N ILE A 57 4.88 -19.27 46.30
CA ILE A 57 6.19 -19.83 45.93
C ILE A 57 6.83 -18.98 44.81
N PHE A 58 7.11 -17.72 45.11
CA PHE A 58 7.55 -16.74 44.10
C PHE A 58 8.75 -17.19 43.26
N ALA A 59 9.80 -17.72 43.89
CA ALA A 59 11.06 -18.05 43.22
C ALA A 59 10.91 -19.18 42.18
N PHE A 60 10.13 -20.22 42.49
CA PHE A 60 9.91 -21.35 41.58
C PHE A 60 9.08 -20.94 40.37
N THR A 61 8.05 -20.10 40.57
CA THR A 61 7.24 -19.58 39.47
C THR A 61 7.99 -18.60 38.58
N LEU A 62 8.90 -17.78 39.14
CA LEU A 62 9.75 -16.90 38.34
C LEU A 62 10.67 -17.72 37.41
N PHE A 63 11.24 -18.82 37.92
CA PHE A 63 12.06 -19.74 37.15
C PHE A 63 11.27 -20.38 35.99
N LEU A 64 10.01 -20.77 36.20
CA LEU A 64 9.13 -21.31 35.15
C LEU A 64 8.64 -20.26 34.14
N LEU A 65 8.47 -19.00 34.57
CA LEU A 65 8.01 -17.91 33.71
C LEU A 65 9.08 -17.43 32.73
N ALA A 66 10.36 -17.48 33.11
CA ALA A 66 11.46 -17.03 32.26
C ALA A 66 11.51 -17.71 30.86
N PRO A 67 11.51 -19.05 30.74
CA PRO A 67 11.51 -19.71 29.42
C PRO A 67 10.20 -19.46 28.65
N LEU A 68 9.07 -19.35 29.34
CA LEU A 68 7.78 -19.08 28.72
C LEU A 68 7.70 -17.66 28.14
N GLY A 69 8.20 -16.67 28.87
CA GLY A 69 8.32 -15.29 28.40
C GLY A 69 9.23 -15.19 27.18
N PHE A 70 10.36 -15.89 27.19
CA PHE A 70 11.26 -15.95 26.03
C PHE A 70 10.55 -16.57 24.80
N TYR A 71 9.81 -17.66 25.00
CA TYR A 71 9.03 -18.29 23.94
C TYR A 71 7.94 -17.37 23.36
N ILE A 72 7.21 -16.64 24.21
CA ILE A 72 6.20 -15.66 23.75
C ILE A 72 6.88 -14.53 22.95
N SER A 73 8.01 -14.02 23.43
CA SER A 73 8.79 -12.99 22.72
C SER A 73 9.23 -13.48 21.33
N TYR A 74 9.71 -14.72 21.24
CA TYR A 74 10.05 -15.37 19.96
C TYR A 74 8.84 -15.46 19.01
N LEU A 75 7.66 -15.85 19.52
CA LEU A 75 6.44 -15.89 18.71
C LEU A 75 6.02 -14.51 18.19
N LEU A 76 6.12 -13.47 19.03
CA LEU A 76 5.83 -12.09 18.63
C LEU A 76 6.79 -11.59 17.54
N TRP A 77 8.07 -11.96 17.64
CA TRP A 77 9.06 -11.66 16.61
C TRP A 77 8.74 -12.35 15.28
N GLN A 78 8.35 -13.63 15.31
CA GLN A 78 7.89 -14.35 14.13
C GLN A 78 6.67 -13.71 13.46
N VAL A 79 5.71 -13.19 14.25
CA VAL A 79 4.55 -12.45 13.71
C VAL A 79 4.99 -11.17 12.99
N ARG A 80 5.97 -10.44 13.53
CA ARG A 80 6.52 -9.25 12.87
C ARG A 80 7.17 -9.58 11.53
N ILE A 81 8.00 -10.63 11.48
CA ILE A 81 8.64 -11.09 10.24
C ILE A 81 7.60 -11.52 9.21
N PHE A 82 6.58 -12.27 9.63
CA PHE A 82 5.48 -12.68 8.75
C PHE A 82 4.76 -11.46 8.15
N ARG A 83 4.47 -10.44 8.95
CA ARG A 83 3.80 -9.22 8.47
C ARG A 83 4.65 -8.46 7.43
N LEU A 84 5.96 -8.37 7.65
CA LEU A 84 6.88 -7.68 6.74
C LEU A 84 7.05 -8.42 5.41
N SER A 85 6.98 -9.75 5.42
CA SER A 85 7.14 -10.60 4.24
C SER A 85 5.84 -10.86 3.47
N PHE A 86 4.69 -10.61 4.08
CA PHE A 86 3.39 -10.86 3.46
C PHE A 86 3.15 -10.00 2.22
N LYS A 87 3.26 -8.67 2.39
CA LYS A 87 2.94 -7.71 1.32
C LYS A 87 3.82 -7.92 0.09
N PRO A 88 5.16 -8.05 0.20
CA PRO A 88 6.00 -8.29 -0.98
C PRO A 88 5.70 -9.59 -1.71
N ARG A 89 5.39 -10.67 -0.98
CA ARG A 89 5.08 -11.96 -1.60
C ARG A 89 3.81 -11.88 -2.46
N ILE A 90 2.75 -11.26 -1.93
CA ILE A 90 1.48 -11.14 -2.66
C ILE A 90 1.61 -10.20 -3.85
N VAL A 91 2.31 -9.07 -3.68
CA VAL A 91 2.51 -8.11 -4.78
C VAL A 91 3.36 -8.73 -5.89
N ASN A 92 4.44 -9.45 -5.58
CA ASN A 92 5.22 -10.14 -6.60
C ASN A 92 4.38 -11.18 -7.36
N LEU A 93 3.58 -12.00 -6.67
CA LEU A 93 2.67 -12.95 -7.34
C LEU A 93 1.63 -12.26 -8.24
N LEU A 94 1.19 -11.06 -7.87
CA LEU A 94 0.30 -10.25 -8.70
C LEU A 94 1.04 -9.68 -9.91
N LEU A 95 2.29 -9.29 -9.77
CA LEU A 95 3.09 -8.74 -10.86
C LEU A 95 3.52 -9.82 -11.84
N ASP A 96 3.95 -10.99 -11.36
CA ASP A 96 4.24 -12.17 -12.20
C ASP A 96 3.04 -12.50 -13.11
N PHE A 97 1.82 -12.40 -12.58
CA PHE A 97 0.61 -12.56 -13.39
C PHE A 97 0.41 -11.49 -14.46
N ILE A 98 0.73 -10.24 -14.12
CA ILE A 98 0.57 -9.13 -15.03
C ILE A 98 1.65 -9.18 -16.12
N ASP A 99 2.88 -9.57 -15.78
CA ASP A 99 4.00 -9.79 -16.71
C ASP A 99 3.66 -10.84 -17.77
N ASP A 100 2.94 -11.90 -17.39
CA ASP A 100 2.49 -12.95 -18.32
C ASP A 100 1.42 -12.46 -19.32
N ALA A 101 0.85 -11.26 -19.13
CA ALA A 101 -0.11 -10.70 -20.06
C ALA A 101 0.61 -10.07 -21.28
N HIS A 102 0.13 -10.39 -22.48
CA HIS A 102 0.71 -10.06 -23.79
C HIS A 102 1.12 -8.58 -24.04
N ASN A 103 0.62 -7.63 -23.24
CA ASN A 103 0.88 -6.20 -23.41
C ASN A 103 1.82 -5.61 -22.36
N TYR A 104 2.22 -6.37 -21.34
CA TYR A 104 3.08 -5.90 -20.27
C TYR A 104 4.51 -6.40 -20.50
N GLY A 105 5.49 -5.52 -20.29
CA GLY A 105 6.88 -5.90 -20.17
C GLY A 105 7.20 -6.36 -18.75
N THR A 106 8.46 -6.64 -18.47
CA THR A 106 8.94 -6.98 -17.11
C THR A 106 8.54 -5.90 -16.10
N LEU A 107 7.80 -6.28 -15.07
CA LEU A 107 7.48 -5.41 -13.94
C LEU A 107 8.45 -5.67 -12.79
N SER A 108 8.82 -4.60 -12.09
CA SER A 108 9.68 -4.64 -10.92
C SER A 108 8.94 -4.09 -9.71
N TYR A 109 9.22 -4.66 -8.54
CA TYR A 109 8.64 -4.24 -7.28
C TYR A 109 9.67 -4.02 -6.19
N GLU A 110 9.61 -2.84 -5.59
CA GLU A 110 10.47 -2.42 -4.51
C GLU A 110 9.64 -1.90 -3.32
N PRO A 111 9.38 -2.74 -2.28
CA PRO A 111 8.44 -2.42 -1.21
C PRO A 111 8.79 -1.17 -0.40
N LYS A 112 10.09 -0.85 -0.28
CA LYS A 112 10.59 0.28 0.52
C LYS A 112 10.83 1.55 -0.29
N LYS A 113 10.78 1.45 -1.61
CA LYS A 113 10.99 2.59 -2.51
C LYS A 113 9.64 3.26 -2.75
N SER A 114 9.68 4.50 -3.19
CA SER A 114 8.51 5.27 -3.60
C SER A 114 8.87 6.22 -4.72
N ILE A 115 7.85 6.76 -5.39
CA ILE A 115 8.03 7.78 -6.42
C ILE A 115 8.69 9.02 -5.78
N PRO A 116 9.75 9.57 -6.39
CA PRO A 116 10.41 10.76 -5.87
C PRO A 116 9.46 11.97 -5.80
N LEU A 117 9.67 12.81 -4.78
CA LEU A 117 8.88 14.03 -4.58
C LEU A 117 8.85 14.93 -5.83
N GLU A 118 9.96 15.01 -6.55
CA GLU A 118 10.05 15.83 -7.77
C GLU A 118 9.10 15.34 -8.86
N LEU A 119 8.94 14.04 -9.00
CA LEU A 119 8.04 13.44 -9.97
C LEU A 119 6.57 13.64 -9.56
N PHE A 120 6.26 13.54 -8.27
CA PHE A 120 4.95 13.92 -7.73
C PHE A 120 4.62 15.39 -8.00
N LYS A 121 5.56 16.32 -7.79
CA LYS A 121 5.37 17.76 -8.07
C LYS A 121 5.22 18.04 -9.56
N ARG A 122 5.96 17.32 -10.43
CA ARG A 122 5.86 17.45 -11.90
C ARG A 122 4.47 17.15 -12.43
N SER A 123 3.65 16.38 -11.71
CA SER A 123 2.26 16.11 -12.10
C SER A 123 1.39 17.37 -12.21
N ARG A 124 1.76 18.46 -11.51
CA ARG A 124 0.96 19.70 -11.39
C ARG A 124 -0.48 19.50 -10.89
N ILE A 125 -0.81 18.33 -10.35
CA ILE A 125 -2.12 18.06 -9.75
C ILE A 125 -2.30 18.88 -8.47
N PHE A 126 -1.22 19.07 -7.71
CA PHE A 126 -1.21 19.83 -6.46
C PHE A 126 -0.14 20.94 -6.48
N PRO A 127 -0.36 22.03 -7.22
CA PRO A 127 0.65 23.05 -7.39
C PRO A 127 0.81 23.94 -6.16
N ASP A 128 2.03 24.45 -5.99
CA ASP A 128 2.39 25.51 -5.04
C ASP A 128 2.11 25.19 -3.56
N ILE A 129 2.05 23.91 -3.20
CA ILE A 129 1.90 23.46 -1.82
C ILE A 129 3.25 22.99 -1.29
N LYS A 130 3.77 23.70 -0.28
CA LYS A 130 4.95 23.25 0.46
C LYS A 130 4.56 22.08 1.36
N LEU A 131 5.01 20.88 0.99
CA LEU A 131 4.83 19.69 1.81
C LEU A 131 5.70 19.77 3.07
N ALA A 132 5.12 19.35 4.19
CA ALA A 132 5.82 19.14 5.45
C ALA A 132 6.23 17.67 5.60
N VAL A 133 5.40 16.75 5.10
CA VAL A 133 5.64 15.31 5.13
C VAL A 133 5.41 14.75 3.73
N TYR A 134 6.37 13.95 3.25
CA TYR A 134 6.25 13.16 2.04
C TYR A 134 6.85 11.78 2.30
N GLN A 135 6.02 10.76 2.26
CA GLN A 135 6.38 9.37 2.46
C GLN A 135 5.68 8.51 1.41
N GLY A 136 6.28 7.39 1.08
CA GLY A 136 5.63 6.41 0.21
C GLY A 136 6.23 5.03 0.37
N GLU A 137 5.51 4.05 -0.13
CA GLU A 137 5.89 2.64 -0.16
C GLU A 137 5.36 1.99 -1.43
N ASP A 138 5.71 0.71 -1.62
CA ASP A 138 5.21 -0.12 -2.73
C ASP A 138 5.51 0.45 -4.13
N PHE A 139 6.78 0.75 -4.42
CA PHE A 139 7.15 1.17 -5.76
C PHE A 139 7.04 0.03 -6.76
N ILE A 140 6.25 0.25 -7.81
CA ILE A 140 6.07 -0.64 -8.96
C ILE A 140 6.55 0.11 -10.20
N GLU A 141 7.32 -0.55 -11.04
CA GLU A 141 7.82 0.02 -12.30
C GLU A 141 7.71 -1.00 -13.41
N GLY A 142 7.41 -0.54 -14.62
CA GLY A 142 7.55 -1.36 -15.81
C GLY A 142 6.98 -0.71 -17.06
N ARG A 143 6.56 -1.54 -18.02
CA ARG A 143 6.15 -1.06 -19.35
C ARG A 143 4.84 -1.70 -19.80
N ILE A 144 4.00 -0.92 -20.48
CA ILE A 144 2.80 -1.39 -21.17
C ILE A 144 2.94 -1.00 -22.64
N GLY A 145 3.23 -1.97 -23.51
CA GLY A 145 3.73 -1.71 -24.85
C GLY A 145 4.95 -0.78 -24.79
N ASP A 146 4.81 0.40 -25.40
CA ASP A 146 5.85 1.43 -25.50
C ASP A 146 5.87 2.45 -24.35
N ILE A 147 4.88 2.38 -23.44
CA ILE A 147 4.69 3.35 -22.36
C ILE A 147 5.37 2.84 -21.10
N HIS A 148 6.34 3.60 -20.59
CA HIS A 148 6.93 3.34 -19.28
C HIS A 148 6.05 3.93 -18.18
N PHE A 149 5.87 3.19 -17.09
CA PHE A 149 5.08 3.65 -15.96
C PHE A 149 5.74 3.30 -14.62
N GLN A 150 5.45 4.15 -13.64
CA GLN A 150 5.86 4.01 -12.25
C GLN A 150 4.64 4.25 -11.37
N ALA A 151 4.49 3.46 -10.32
CA ALA A 151 3.42 3.63 -9.35
C ALA A 151 3.92 3.43 -7.93
N SER A 152 3.30 4.11 -6.97
CA SER A 152 3.56 3.87 -5.54
C SER A 152 2.42 4.38 -4.68
N GLU A 153 2.24 3.79 -3.49
CA GLU A 153 1.39 4.39 -2.47
C GLU A 153 2.12 5.59 -1.84
N LEU A 154 1.48 6.76 -1.85
CA LEU A 154 2.05 7.99 -1.33
C LEU A 154 1.18 8.57 -0.22
N TRP A 155 1.86 9.18 0.75
CA TRP A 155 1.32 9.98 1.82
C TRP A 155 1.98 11.35 1.81
N ALA A 156 1.21 12.38 1.51
CA ALA A 156 1.67 13.77 1.47
C ALA A 156 0.82 14.65 2.40
N GLU A 157 1.49 15.42 3.26
CA GLU A 157 0.85 16.38 4.16
C GLU A 157 1.49 17.76 4.05
N TYR A 158 0.69 18.78 4.28
CA TYR A 158 1.12 20.17 4.34
C TYR A 158 0.70 20.80 5.67
N TYR A 159 1.41 21.86 6.05
CA TYR A 159 1.05 22.63 7.22
C TYR A 159 -0.02 23.67 6.88
N SER A 160 -1.20 23.55 7.49
CA SER A 160 -2.31 24.49 7.32
C SER A 160 -2.16 25.66 8.27
N ARG A 161 -1.83 26.85 7.76
CA ARG A 161 -1.70 28.08 8.57
C ARG A 161 -3.02 28.48 9.25
N VAL A 162 -4.15 28.24 8.60
CA VAL A 162 -5.48 28.61 9.09
C VAL A 162 -5.88 27.75 10.30
N ARG A 163 -5.56 26.45 10.24
CA ARG A 163 -5.94 25.49 11.29
C ARG A 163 -4.79 25.12 12.21
N ASN A 164 -3.63 25.75 12.03
CA ASN A 164 -2.40 25.55 12.79
C ASN A 164 -2.00 24.07 13.00
N ARG A 165 -2.25 23.23 11.98
CA ARG A 165 -2.05 21.77 12.07
C ARG A 165 -1.61 21.16 10.74
N LEU A 166 -1.06 19.95 10.79
CA LEU A 166 -0.81 19.15 9.60
C LEU A 166 -2.15 18.70 8.99
N GLU A 167 -2.30 18.91 7.69
CA GLU A 167 -3.44 18.45 6.91
C GLU A 167 -2.98 17.58 5.76
N ARG A 168 -3.75 16.53 5.50
CA ARG A 168 -3.50 15.59 4.42
C ARG A 168 -3.77 16.26 3.08
N LEU A 169 -2.77 16.26 2.21
CA LEU A 169 -2.93 16.65 0.81
C LEU A 169 -3.35 15.45 -0.04
N PHE A 170 -2.60 14.36 0.09
CA PHE A 170 -2.79 13.16 -0.71
C PHE A 170 -2.49 11.93 0.13
N ARG A 171 -3.33 10.91 -0.01
CA ARG A 171 -3.09 9.58 0.54
C ARG A 171 -3.74 8.56 -0.39
N GLY A 172 -2.91 7.75 -1.03
CA GLY A 172 -3.38 6.70 -1.93
C GLY A 172 -2.35 6.33 -2.99
N PHE A 173 -2.81 5.63 -4.01
CA PHE A 173 -1.99 5.14 -5.09
C PHE A 173 -1.75 6.24 -6.14
N PHE A 174 -0.48 6.56 -6.39
CA PHE A 174 -0.08 7.52 -7.40
C PHE A 174 0.58 6.77 -8.56
N LEU A 175 0.10 7.04 -9.78
CA LEU A 175 0.60 6.47 -11.02
C LEU A 175 1.16 7.58 -11.89
N HIS A 176 2.35 7.36 -12.41
CA HIS A 176 3.00 8.18 -13.42
C HIS A 176 3.28 7.32 -14.63
N ALA A 177 2.97 7.84 -15.82
CA ALA A 177 3.30 7.20 -17.08
C ALA A 177 3.92 8.23 -18.02
N GLU A 178 4.93 7.81 -18.76
CA GLU A 178 5.63 8.63 -19.74
C GLU A 178 5.31 8.13 -21.15
N LEU A 179 4.72 9.01 -21.97
CA LEU A 179 4.49 8.73 -23.38
C LEU A 179 5.77 9.02 -24.17
N GLN A 180 6.05 8.20 -25.19
CA GLN A 180 7.19 8.41 -26.08
C GLN A 180 7.06 9.71 -26.89
N GLU A 181 5.85 10.05 -27.32
CA GLU A 181 5.58 11.25 -28.10
C GLU A 181 5.29 12.46 -27.20
N PRO A 182 5.93 13.62 -27.45
CA PRO A 182 5.67 14.82 -26.68
C PRO A 182 4.26 15.34 -26.96
N LEU A 183 3.44 15.43 -25.91
CA LEU A 183 2.12 16.04 -25.99
C LEU A 183 2.25 17.56 -26.13
N ARG A 184 1.54 18.13 -27.11
CA ARG A 184 1.40 19.59 -27.24
C ARG A 184 0.32 20.08 -26.29
N GLY A 185 0.75 20.56 -25.13
CA GLY A 185 -0.12 21.13 -24.10
C GLY A 185 -0.33 20.20 -22.90
N SER A 186 -1.28 20.56 -22.05
CA SER A 186 -1.58 19.84 -20.81
C SER A 186 -3.08 19.83 -20.56
N PHE A 187 -3.62 18.68 -20.17
CA PHE A 187 -4.99 18.55 -19.70
C PHE A 187 -4.98 18.15 -18.22
N LEU A 188 -5.93 18.68 -17.45
CA LEU A 188 -6.11 18.36 -16.04
C LEU A 188 -7.52 17.80 -15.87
N VAL A 189 -7.62 16.51 -15.54
CA VAL A 189 -8.90 15.83 -15.27
C VAL A 189 -9.07 15.75 -13.77
N LEU A 190 -10.20 16.24 -13.27
CA LEU A 190 -10.51 16.30 -11.84
C LEU A 190 -11.89 15.72 -11.55
N PRO A 191 -12.09 15.09 -10.38
CA PRO A 191 -13.41 14.63 -9.96
C PRO A 191 -14.32 15.82 -9.63
N ARG A 192 -15.48 15.91 -10.31
CA ARG A 192 -16.47 17.00 -10.13
C ARG A 192 -16.83 17.25 -8.67
N HIS A 193 -17.09 16.19 -7.91
CA HIS A 193 -17.49 16.28 -6.49
C HIS A 193 -16.40 16.79 -5.54
N ARG A 194 -15.13 16.88 -5.98
CA ARG A 194 -14.03 17.46 -5.17
C ARG A 194 -13.40 18.69 -5.81
N LEU A 195 -14.04 19.31 -6.81
CA LEU A 195 -13.53 20.53 -7.44
C LEU A 195 -13.13 21.63 -6.44
N PRO A 196 -13.88 21.91 -5.34
CA PRO A 196 -13.48 22.93 -4.37
C PRO A 196 -12.08 22.70 -3.77
N PHE A 197 -11.68 21.44 -3.59
CA PHE A 197 -10.35 21.08 -3.08
C PHE A 197 -9.24 21.42 -4.09
N PHE A 198 -9.52 21.31 -5.39
CA PHE A 198 -8.56 21.54 -6.47
C PHE A 198 -8.60 22.96 -7.04
N THR A 199 -9.24 23.91 -6.35
CA THR A 199 -9.37 25.31 -6.82
C THR A 199 -8.03 25.94 -7.22
N ARG A 200 -6.94 25.61 -6.51
CA ARG A 200 -5.59 26.10 -6.84
C ARG A 200 -5.08 25.54 -8.17
N SER A 201 -5.24 24.23 -8.38
CA SER A 201 -4.85 23.54 -9.61
C SER A 201 -5.63 24.07 -10.82
N VAL A 202 -6.93 24.27 -10.66
CA VAL A 202 -7.79 24.87 -11.70
C VAL A 202 -7.30 26.29 -12.04
N LYS A 203 -7.08 27.14 -11.03
CA LYS A 203 -6.56 28.50 -11.23
C LYS A 203 -5.24 28.51 -12.01
N GLN A 204 -4.30 27.63 -11.67
CA GLN A 204 -3.01 27.58 -12.36
C GLN A 204 -3.17 27.21 -13.85
N VAL A 205 -4.02 26.24 -14.17
CA VAL A 205 -4.31 25.86 -15.56
C VAL A 205 -5.01 26.98 -16.32
N THR A 206 -5.97 27.67 -15.70
CA THR A 206 -6.65 28.82 -16.31
C THR A 206 -5.70 30.00 -16.55
N LEU A 207 -4.79 30.28 -15.60
CA LEU A 207 -3.76 31.31 -15.77
C LEU A 207 -2.79 31.00 -16.92
N ALA A 208 -2.53 29.71 -17.19
CA ALA A 208 -1.75 29.25 -18.33
C ALA A 208 -2.52 29.25 -19.66
N GLY A 209 -3.76 29.79 -19.70
CA GLY A 209 -4.60 29.85 -20.89
C GLY A 209 -5.50 28.63 -21.12
N GLY A 210 -5.57 27.71 -20.16
CA GLY A 210 -6.44 26.54 -20.23
C GLY A 210 -7.93 26.90 -20.16
N LYS A 211 -8.75 26.16 -20.91
CA LYS A 211 -10.21 26.32 -20.98
C LYS A 211 -10.89 25.09 -20.38
N CYS A 212 -11.98 25.31 -19.62
CA CYS A 212 -12.78 24.21 -19.08
C CYS A 212 -13.62 23.57 -20.21
N MET A 213 -13.56 22.25 -20.34
CA MET A 213 -14.28 21.48 -21.37
C MET A 213 -15.51 20.74 -20.83
N ASP A 214 -15.88 20.95 -19.55
CA ASP A 214 -17.01 20.26 -18.91
C ASP A 214 -18.38 20.55 -19.56
N ALA A 215 -18.48 21.54 -20.44
CA ALA A 215 -19.70 21.91 -21.18
C ALA A 215 -19.97 21.05 -22.43
N PHE A 216 -19.08 20.10 -22.77
CA PHE A 216 -19.17 19.29 -24.01
C PHE A 216 -19.46 17.79 -23.78
N VAL A 217 -19.87 17.39 -22.56
CA VAL A 217 -20.21 16.00 -22.21
C VAL A 217 -21.60 15.91 -21.60
#